data_AF-A0A132U3L9-F1
#
_entry.id   AF-A0A132U3L9-F1
#
_cell.length_a   1.000
_cell.length_b   1.000
_cell.length_c   1.000
_cell.angle_alpha   90.00
_cell.angle_beta   90.00
_cell.angle_gamma   90.00
#
_symmetry.space_group_name_H-M   'P 1'
#
loop_
_entity.id
_entity.type
_entity.pdbx_description
1 polymer ?
#
loop_
_entity_poly.entity_id
_entity_poly.type
_entity_poly.pdbx_seq_one_letter_code
_entity_poly.pdbx_strand_id
1 'polypeptide(L)'
;MLSPFFSLLLLAFALSLDGFGVGITYGLRKMKIPLLSILIISLCSGIVIYVSMQVGVLLAKVVSPHAASSIGAVILVLMGCWSLFQMLTQKEKDHDGESPGAQHGRADHDARLETAAAFAGSAAAAEIPQAEEGESPKSAVFSLELRHLGVVIQILRTPSSADMDASGSISSTEAMVLGIALSLDAFGAGLGAALLGFGPVSTSLMIALFSGTFLLLGMKTGLKLSGSYWMKHAAALPALLLIAMGIMKLL
;
A
#
# COMPACT_ATOMS: atom_id res chain seq x y z
N MET A 1 -15.75 27.03 -2.40
CA MET A 1 -15.78 26.43 -3.75
C MET A 1 -14.36 26.18 -4.21
N LEU A 2 -13.75 25.06 -3.80
CA LEU A 2 -12.50 24.60 -4.42
C LEU A 2 -12.84 24.15 -5.85
N SER A 3 -12.02 24.51 -6.83
CA SER A 3 -12.24 24.04 -8.19
C SER A 3 -12.15 22.51 -8.24
N PRO A 4 -12.93 21.83 -9.11
CA PRO A 4 -12.85 20.37 -9.27
C PRO A 4 -11.42 19.90 -9.57
N PHE A 5 -10.68 20.72 -10.31
CA PHE A 5 -9.25 20.53 -10.59
C PHE A 5 -8.38 20.53 -9.34
N PHE A 6 -8.58 21.46 -8.41
CA PHE A 6 -7.81 21.51 -7.18
C PHE A 6 -8.04 20.28 -6.29
N SER A 7 -9.29 19.81 -6.20
CA SER A 7 -9.61 18.62 -5.41
C SER A 7 -9.03 17.35 -6.02
N LEU A 8 -9.04 17.24 -7.36
CA LEU A 8 -8.39 16.15 -8.09
C LEU A 8 -6.88 16.18 -7.90
N LEU A 9 -6.27 17.36 -7.96
CA LEU A 9 -4.84 17.56 -7.71
C LEU A 9 -4.46 17.12 -6.30
N LEU A 10 -5.24 17.51 -5.30
CA LEU A 10 -4.99 17.17 -3.89
C LEU A 10 -5.13 15.66 -3.65
N LEU A 11 -6.13 15.01 -4.26
CA LEU A 11 -6.27 13.55 -4.23
C LEU A 11 -5.09 12.85 -4.91
N ALA A 12 -4.73 13.27 -6.14
CA ALA A 12 -3.64 12.67 -6.88
C ALA A 12 -2.30 12.81 -6.13
N PHE A 13 -2.09 13.95 -5.48
CA PHE A 13 -0.95 14.18 -4.61
C PHE A 13 -0.97 13.25 -3.39
N ALA A 14 -2.11 13.17 -2.67
CA ALA A 14 -2.24 12.33 -1.48
C ALA A 14 -1.94 10.85 -1.78
N LEU A 15 -2.47 10.31 -2.88
CA LEU A 15 -2.24 8.92 -3.28
C LEU A 15 -0.83 8.67 -3.79
N SER A 16 -0.19 9.66 -4.40
CA SER A 16 1.16 9.50 -4.95
C SER A 16 2.26 9.63 -3.89
N LEU A 17 1.94 10.15 -2.71
CA LEU A 17 2.88 10.22 -1.59
C LEU A 17 3.28 8.83 -1.06
N ASP A 18 2.43 7.83 -1.21
CA ASP A 18 2.80 6.44 -0.89
C ASP A 18 3.95 5.94 -1.79
N GLY A 19 3.83 6.17 -3.10
CA GLY A 19 4.90 5.90 -4.07
C GLY A 19 6.16 6.74 -3.85
N PHE A 20 6.04 7.94 -3.29
CA PHE A 20 7.19 8.76 -2.90
C PHE A 20 7.96 8.16 -1.72
N GLY A 21 7.27 7.63 -0.70
CA GLY A 21 7.90 6.96 0.44
C GLY A 21 8.69 5.70 0.02
N VAL A 22 8.10 4.90 -0.86
CA VAL A 22 8.78 3.75 -1.48
C VAL A 22 9.96 4.22 -2.34
N GLY A 23 9.79 5.30 -3.12
CA GLY A 23 10.86 5.91 -3.90
C GLY A 23 12.05 6.36 -3.04
N ILE A 24 11.79 7.02 -1.91
CA ILE A 24 12.83 7.39 -0.93
C ILE A 24 13.56 6.15 -0.42
N THR A 25 12.82 5.11 -0.05
CA THR A 25 13.38 3.86 0.46
C THR A 25 14.35 3.22 -0.55
N TYR A 26 13.97 3.17 -1.83
CA TYR A 26 14.84 2.67 -2.89
C TYR A 26 16.01 3.61 -3.20
N GLY A 27 15.79 4.93 -3.11
CA GLY A 27 16.85 5.93 -3.25
C GLY A 27 17.94 5.81 -2.18
N LEU A 28 17.55 5.58 -0.92
CA LEU A 28 18.48 5.37 0.19
C LEU A 28 19.30 4.08 0.04
N ARG A 29 18.70 3.04 -0.53
CA ARG A 29 19.38 1.78 -0.86
C ARG A 29 20.25 1.89 -2.12
N LYS A 30 20.36 3.07 -2.74
CA LYS A 30 21.12 3.35 -3.96
C LYS A 30 20.75 2.43 -5.13
N MET A 31 19.49 2.00 -5.17
CA MET A 31 18.94 1.12 -6.20
C MET A 31 18.68 1.88 -7.49
N LYS A 32 18.94 1.24 -8.64
CA LYS A 32 18.68 1.83 -9.96
C LYS A 32 17.37 1.31 -10.54
N ILE A 33 16.35 2.15 -10.61
CA ILE A 33 15.10 1.82 -11.31
C ILE A 33 15.17 2.42 -12.72
N PRO A 34 15.22 1.61 -13.78
CA PRO A 34 15.21 2.12 -15.15
C PRO A 34 13.87 2.78 -15.47
N LEU A 35 13.86 3.76 -16.38
CA LEU A 35 12.64 4.52 -16.72
C LEU A 35 11.49 3.63 -17.23
N LEU A 36 11.82 2.51 -17.90
CA LEU A 36 10.80 1.54 -18.33
C LEU A 36 10.08 0.91 -17.14
N SER A 37 10.80 0.52 -16.09
CA SER A 37 10.20 -0.03 -14.86
C SER A 37 9.29 0.99 -14.16
N ILE A 38 9.69 2.26 -14.14
CA ILE A 38 8.87 3.34 -13.58
C ILE A 38 7.58 3.52 -14.37
N LEU A 39 7.67 3.47 -15.71
CA LEU A 39 6.52 3.54 -16.59
C LEU A 39 5.57 2.36 -16.40
N ILE A 40 6.10 1.15 -16.16
CA ILE A 40 5.30 -0.03 -15.81
C ILE A 40 4.58 0.18 -14.48
N ILE A 41 5.28 0.64 -13.43
CA ILE A 41 4.68 0.91 -12.12
C ILE A 41 3.57 1.94 -12.24
N SER A 42 3.81 3.07 -12.92
CA SER A 42 2.82 4.13 -13.05
C SER A 42 1.59 3.70 -13.85
N LEU A 43 1.79 2.91 -14.91
CA LEU A 43 0.70 2.37 -15.71
C LEU A 43 -0.11 1.36 -14.90
N CYS A 44 0.56 0.47 -14.16
CA CYS A 44 -0.07 -0.50 -13.28
C CYS A 44 -0.95 0.20 -12.24
N SER A 45 -0.41 1.21 -11.55
CA SER A 45 -1.16 2.03 -10.59
C SER A 45 -2.37 2.72 -11.23
N GLY A 46 -2.21 3.28 -12.43
CA GLY A 46 -3.32 3.87 -13.18
C GLY A 46 -4.43 2.87 -13.50
N ILE A 47 -4.08 1.66 -13.94
CA ILE A 47 -5.03 0.60 -14.26
C ILE A 47 -5.78 0.15 -13.00
N VAL A 48 -5.07 -0.11 -11.90
CA VAL A 48 -5.69 -0.57 -10.65
C VAL A 48 -6.64 0.49 -10.08
N ILE A 49 -6.23 1.76 -10.09
CA ILE A 49 -7.12 2.85 -9.68
C ILE A 49 -8.31 3.00 -10.60
N TYR A 50 -8.13 2.88 -11.92
CA TYR A 50 -9.24 2.90 -12.87
C TYR A 50 -10.25 1.79 -12.56
N VAL A 51 -9.78 0.56 -12.37
CA VAL A 51 -10.64 -0.59 -12.01
C VAL A 51 -11.33 -0.35 -10.67
N SER A 52 -10.62 0.13 -9.66
CA SER A 52 -11.21 0.49 -8.35
C SER A 52 -12.34 1.51 -8.49
N MET A 53 -12.10 2.56 -9.28
CA MET A 53 -13.09 3.60 -9.52
C MET A 53 -14.29 3.09 -10.31
N GLN A 54 -14.11 2.14 -11.24
CA GLN A 54 -15.23 1.50 -11.93
C GLN A 54 -16.13 0.74 -10.95
N VAL A 55 -15.54 0.01 -9.99
CA VAL A 55 -16.27 -0.63 -8.90
C VAL A 55 -17.00 0.41 -8.04
N GLY A 56 -16.34 1.53 -7.72
CA GLY A 56 -16.94 2.60 -6.94
C GLY A 56 -18.08 3.32 -7.64
N VAL A 57 -17.99 3.55 -8.95
CA VAL A 57 -19.08 4.12 -9.76
C VAL A 57 -20.25 3.17 -9.84
N LEU A 58 -20.00 1.86 -9.96
CA LEU A 58 -21.07 0.85 -9.91
C LEU A 58 -21.79 0.88 -8.56
N LEU A 59 -21.04 0.98 -7.46
CA LEU A 59 -21.60 1.09 -6.12
C LEU A 59 -22.37 2.41 -5.93
N ALA A 60 -21.87 3.53 -6.48
CA ALA A 60 -22.53 4.82 -6.44
C ALA A 60 -23.90 4.84 -7.16
N LYS A 61 -24.11 3.95 -8.15
CA LYS A 61 -25.40 3.84 -8.85
C LYS A 61 -26.48 3.14 -8.03
N VAL A 62 -26.09 2.28 -7.09
CA VAL A 62 -27.02 1.53 -6.23
C VAL A 62 -27.42 2.35 -5.00
N VAL A 63 -26.59 3.33 -4.62
CA VAL A 63 -26.76 4.13 -3.41
C VAL A 63 -27.23 5.55 -3.76
N SER A 64 -27.98 6.20 -2.88
CA SER A 64 -28.41 7.59 -3.10
C SER A 64 -27.21 8.53 -3.22
N PRO A 65 -27.27 9.60 -4.04
CA PRO A 65 -26.11 10.48 -4.29
C PRO A 65 -25.53 11.12 -3.02
N HIS A 66 -26.39 11.47 -2.05
CA HIS A 66 -25.96 12.00 -0.77
C HIS A 66 -25.23 10.93 0.07
N ALA A 67 -25.78 9.72 0.15
CA ALA A 67 -25.15 8.64 0.91
C ALA A 67 -23.84 8.19 0.25
N ALA A 68 -23.76 8.13 -1.08
CA ALA A 68 -22.53 7.81 -1.80
C ALA A 68 -21.40 8.79 -1.43
N SER A 69 -21.66 10.09 -1.46
CA SER A 69 -20.67 11.10 -1.08
C SER A 69 -20.23 10.96 0.38
N SER A 70 -21.17 10.74 1.32
CA SER A 70 -20.83 10.54 2.73
C SER A 70 -20.01 9.27 2.95
N ILE A 71 -20.38 8.16 2.31
CA ILE A 71 -19.65 6.89 2.41
C ILE A 71 -18.23 7.05 1.84
N GLY A 72 -18.09 7.71 0.69
CA GLY A 72 -16.78 7.99 0.09
C GLY A 72 -15.88 8.80 1.01
N ALA A 73 -16.42 9.85 1.65
CA ALA A 73 -15.67 10.64 2.61
C ALA A 73 -15.27 9.85 3.86
N VAL A 74 -16.19 9.05 4.41
CA VAL A 74 -15.93 8.19 5.58
C VAL A 74 -14.83 7.17 5.26
N ILE A 75 -14.85 6.55 4.09
CA ILE A 75 -13.79 5.61 3.65
C ILE A 75 -12.42 6.29 3.66
N LEU A 76 -12.30 7.52 3.11
CA LEU A 76 -11.04 8.25 3.09
C LEU A 76 -10.55 8.65 4.47
N VAL A 77 -11.46 9.11 5.34
CA VAL A 77 -11.12 9.46 6.73
C VAL A 77 -10.66 8.22 7.49
N LEU A 78 -11.36 7.09 7.38
CA LEU A 78 -10.98 5.84 8.06
C LEU A 78 -9.63 5.31 7.60
N MET A 79 -9.37 5.30 6.28
CA MET A 79 -8.07 4.94 5.71
C MET A 79 -6.94 5.84 6.24
N GLY A 80 -7.15 7.15 6.21
CA GLY A 80 -6.17 8.11 6.69
C GLY A 80 -5.93 8.00 8.21
N CYS A 81 -6.98 7.83 9.01
CA CYS A 81 -6.87 7.62 10.45
C CYS A 81 -6.15 6.31 10.78
N TRP A 82 -6.44 5.23 10.06
CA TRP A 82 -5.75 3.94 10.22
C TRP A 82 -4.25 4.06 9.95
N SER A 83 -3.89 4.65 8.81
CA SER A 83 -2.51 4.91 8.43
C SER A 83 -1.78 5.79 9.47
N LEU A 84 -2.45 6.84 9.97
CA LEU A 84 -1.89 7.71 11.00
C LEU A 84 -1.69 7.00 12.34
N PHE A 85 -2.66 6.17 12.76
CA PHE A 85 -2.58 5.40 13.99
C PHE A 85 -1.42 4.39 13.95
N GLN A 86 -1.25 3.68 12.83
CA GLN A 86 -0.15 2.75 12.61
C GLN A 86 1.22 3.44 12.82
N MET A 87 1.38 4.67 12.33
CA MET A 87 2.62 5.43 12.53
C MET A 87 2.85 5.86 13.98
N LEU A 88 1.78 6.18 14.73
CA LEU A 88 1.90 6.56 16.15
C LEU A 88 2.27 5.35 17.01
N THR A 89 1.66 4.19 16.77
CA THR A 89 1.96 2.95 17.51
C THR A 89 3.35 2.40 17.21
N GLN A 90 3.91 2.67 16.03
CA GLN A 90 5.26 2.24 15.66
C GLN A 90 6.37 3.01 16.42
N LYS A 91 6.04 4.15 17.06
CA LYS A 91 6.98 4.98 17.83
C LYS A 91 7.36 4.39 19.19
N GLU A 92 6.54 3.50 19.75
CA GLU A 92 6.71 2.98 21.11
C GLU A 92 7.66 1.76 21.19
N LYS A 93 8.00 1.12 20.05
CA LYS A 93 8.89 -0.05 20.03
C LYS A 93 10.38 0.24 19.81
N ASP A 94 10.75 1.48 19.47
CA ASP A 94 12.14 1.85 19.12
C ASP A 94 12.92 2.51 20.26
N HIS A 95 12.35 2.67 21.47
CA HIS A 95 13.00 3.44 22.55
C HIS A 95 13.11 2.75 23.93
N ASP A 96 12.88 1.43 24.02
CA ASP A 96 13.06 0.67 25.29
C ASP A 96 14.15 -0.42 25.20
N GLY A 97 15.09 -0.28 24.25
CA GLY A 97 16.02 -1.35 23.88
C GLY A 97 17.50 -1.15 24.19
N GLU A 98 17.90 -0.17 25.01
CA GLU A 98 19.32 0.00 25.37
C GLU A 98 19.58 -0.28 26.85
N SER A 99 20.01 -1.51 27.14
CA SER A 99 20.84 -1.82 28.30
C SER A 99 21.87 -2.89 27.92
N PRO A 100 23.18 -2.66 28.16
CA PRO A 100 24.22 -3.59 27.76
C PRO A 100 24.43 -4.66 28.85
N GLY A 101 24.32 -5.94 28.50
CA GLY A 101 24.72 -7.00 29.43
C GLY A 101 24.39 -8.43 29.01
N ALA A 102 25.45 -9.20 28.76
CA ALA A 102 25.58 -10.65 29.02
C ALA A 102 24.67 -11.67 28.28
N GLN A 103 25.30 -12.35 27.31
CA GLN A 103 25.38 -13.81 27.12
C GLN A 103 24.18 -14.74 27.47
N HIS A 104 23.93 -15.60 26.47
CA HIS A 104 23.59 -17.04 26.55
C HIS A 104 22.13 -17.47 26.76
N GLY A 105 21.66 -18.32 25.84
CA GLY A 105 20.68 -19.37 26.15
C GLY A 105 19.35 -19.29 25.41
N ARG A 106 19.20 -20.17 24.41
CA ARG A 106 17.96 -20.87 23.99
C ARG A 106 16.65 -20.47 24.71
N ALA A 107 15.67 -20.01 23.94
CA ALA A 107 14.32 -20.58 23.90
C ALA A 107 13.47 -19.78 22.91
N ASP A 108 13.25 -20.38 21.75
CA ASP A 108 12.28 -19.99 20.73
C ASP A 108 10.98 -20.73 21.07
N HIS A 109 9.97 -20.03 21.61
CA HIS A 109 8.55 -20.38 21.56
C HIS A 109 7.74 -19.32 22.32
N ASP A 110 6.55 -18.96 21.83
CA ASP A 110 5.48 -18.17 22.52
C ASP A 110 5.26 -16.70 22.14
N ALA A 111 5.57 -16.29 20.92
CA ALA A 111 5.13 -14.97 20.39
C ALA A 111 4.33 -15.06 19.07
N ARG A 112 3.73 -16.24 18.79
CA ARG A 112 3.12 -16.57 17.49
C ARG A 112 1.58 -16.46 17.42
N LEU A 113 0.90 -15.91 18.43
CA LEU A 113 -0.56 -16.06 18.54
C LEU A 113 -1.42 -14.77 18.62
N GLU A 114 -0.87 -13.56 18.66
CA GLU A 114 -1.73 -12.34 18.81
C GLU A 114 -1.95 -11.53 17.52
N THR A 115 -1.12 -11.69 16.49
CA THR A 115 -1.22 -10.86 15.25
C THR A 115 -1.90 -11.58 14.08
N ALA A 116 -2.56 -12.71 14.36
CA ALA A 116 -3.39 -13.44 13.40
C ALA A 116 -4.90 -13.30 13.69
N ALA A 117 -5.28 -12.66 14.81
CA ALA A 117 -6.65 -12.66 15.32
C ALA A 117 -7.49 -11.41 14.98
N ALA A 118 -6.94 -10.37 14.34
CA ALA A 118 -7.68 -9.11 14.13
C ALA A 118 -8.41 -8.99 12.77
N PHE A 119 -8.25 -9.97 11.87
CA PHE A 119 -8.93 -10.00 10.56
C PHE A 119 -9.80 -11.24 10.36
N ALA A 120 -10.38 -11.77 11.45
CA ALA A 120 -11.37 -12.83 11.38
C ALA A 120 -12.55 -12.53 12.33
N GLY A 121 -13.57 -11.85 11.79
CA GLY A 121 -14.93 -11.79 12.29
C GLY A 121 -15.79 -11.17 11.18
N SER A 122 -16.70 -11.86 10.50
CA SER A 122 -17.73 -12.75 11.04
C SER A 122 -18.32 -13.67 9.96
N ALA A 123 -18.54 -14.94 10.35
CA ALA A 123 -19.56 -15.92 9.93
C ALA A 123 -18.90 -17.30 9.76
N ALA A 124 -18.77 -18.10 10.84
CA ALA A 124 -19.74 -19.12 11.29
C ALA A 124 -19.89 -20.26 10.27
N ALA A 125 -19.86 -21.56 10.58
CA ALA A 125 -19.58 -22.40 11.75
C ALA A 125 -19.66 -23.84 11.19
N ALA A 126 -18.78 -24.77 11.58
CA ALA A 126 -19.05 -26.23 11.61
C ALA A 126 -17.79 -27.01 12.04
N GLU A 127 -18.01 -28.02 12.85
CA GLU A 127 -17.06 -28.80 13.65
C GLU A 127 -16.28 -29.88 12.86
N ILE A 128 -14.97 -30.03 13.17
CA ILE A 128 -14.17 -31.23 13.60
C ILE A 128 -14.79 -32.65 13.41
N PRO A 129 -14.06 -33.80 13.17
CA PRO A 129 -12.62 -34.10 13.44
C PRO A 129 -11.80 -34.93 12.41
N GLN A 130 -10.47 -34.82 12.58
CA GLN A 130 -9.38 -35.83 12.64
C GLN A 130 -9.35 -37.02 11.65
N ALA A 131 -8.18 -37.26 11.03
CA ALA A 131 -7.31 -38.44 11.26
C ALA A 131 -6.33 -38.73 10.09
N GLU A 132 -5.07 -39.02 10.48
CA GLU A 132 -4.12 -39.99 9.89
C GLU A 132 -3.15 -39.58 8.76
N GLU A 133 -1.97 -40.20 8.90
CA GLU A 133 -0.65 -39.99 8.30
C GLU A 133 -0.54 -40.50 6.85
N GLY A 134 0.54 -40.12 6.13
CA GLY A 134 0.97 -40.87 4.95
C GLY A 134 1.78 -40.09 3.90
N GLU A 135 3.09 -40.33 3.90
CA GLU A 135 4.04 -40.41 2.77
C GLU A 135 3.89 -39.53 1.50
N SER A 136 4.99 -38.84 1.15
CA SER A 136 5.28 -38.32 -0.21
C SER A 136 5.50 -39.48 -1.22
N PRO A 137 5.54 -39.30 -2.57
CA PRO A 137 5.61 -38.07 -3.39
C PRO A 137 4.79 -38.09 -4.73
N LYS A 138 4.94 -37.00 -5.53
CA LYS A 138 4.60 -36.78 -6.97
C LYS A 138 3.28 -36.04 -7.27
N SER A 139 3.39 -34.72 -7.47
CA SER A 139 3.10 -34.12 -8.79
C SER A 139 3.84 -32.79 -8.92
N ALA A 140 4.99 -32.83 -9.59
CA ALA A 140 5.73 -31.64 -10.02
C ALA A 140 5.03 -31.03 -11.25
N VAL A 141 3.83 -30.48 -11.08
CA VAL A 141 3.16 -29.71 -12.15
C VAL A 141 2.40 -28.47 -11.63
N PHE A 142 2.08 -28.38 -10.33
CA PHE A 142 1.41 -27.19 -9.75
C PHE A 142 2.36 -26.14 -9.15
N SER A 143 3.67 -26.36 -9.12
CA SER A 143 4.59 -25.48 -8.38
C SER A 143 4.94 -24.16 -9.08
N LEU A 144 4.52 -23.96 -10.34
CA LEU A 144 4.93 -22.80 -11.13
C LEU A 144 3.99 -21.59 -10.95
N GLU A 145 2.67 -21.78 -10.79
CA GLU A 145 1.73 -20.69 -10.48
C GLU A 145 1.74 -20.29 -9.00
N LEU A 146 1.97 -21.24 -8.09
CA LEU A 146 2.07 -20.98 -6.65
C LEU A 146 3.30 -20.16 -6.27
N ARG A 147 4.37 -20.18 -7.06
CA ARG A 147 5.50 -19.25 -6.87
C ARG A 147 5.10 -17.82 -7.20
N HIS A 148 4.38 -17.58 -8.29
CA HIS A 148 4.02 -16.21 -8.70
C HIS A 148 3.06 -15.55 -7.70
N LEU A 149 2.11 -16.31 -7.13
CA LEU A 149 1.23 -15.82 -6.06
C LEU A 149 1.97 -15.66 -4.72
N GLY A 150 2.87 -16.59 -4.36
CA GLY A 150 3.70 -16.48 -3.16
C GLY A 150 4.59 -15.24 -3.16
N VAL A 151 5.09 -14.86 -4.34
CA VAL A 151 5.90 -13.65 -4.55
C VAL A 151 5.11 -12.37 -4.30
N VAL A 152 3.87 -12.29 -4.81
CA VAL A 152 2.99 -11.14 -4.55
C VAL A 152 2.68 -11.01 -3.06
N ILE A 153 2.36 -12.12 -2.40
CA ILE A 153 2.09 -12.15 -0.95
C ILE A 153 3.34 -11.75 -0.14
N GLN A 154 4.53 -12.16 -0.57
CA GLN A 154 5.79 -11.82 0.10
C GLN A 154 6.15 -10.34 -0.06
N ILE A 155 5.85 -9.74 -1.22
CA ILE A 155 6.06 -8.30 -1.46
C ILE A 155 5.00 -7.46 -0.73
N LEU A 156 3.77 -7.94 -0.58
CA LEU A 156 2.77 -7.32 0.32
C LEU A 156 3.24 -7.30 1.78
N ARG A 157 4.07 -8.27 2.19
CA ARG A 157 4.62 -8.35 3.56
C ARG A 157 5.83 -7.44 3.78
N THR A 158 6.61 -7.18 2.73
CA THR A 158 7.81 -6.32 2.79
C THR A 158 7.99 -5.57 1.47
N PRO A 159 7.26 -4.46 1.24
CA PRO A 159 7.33 -3.72 -0.03
C PRO A 159 8.70 -3.06 -0.27
N SER A 160 9.58 -3.06 0.74
CA SER A 160 10.94 -2.52 0.67
C SER A 160 11.98 -3.47 0.04
N SER A 161 11.62 -4.72 -0.26
CA SER A 161 12.47 -5.71 -0.93
C SER A 161 11.83 -6.21 -2.23
N ALA A 162 11.47 -5.31 -3.15
CA ALA A 162 11.01 -5.71 -4.48
C ALA A 162 12.16 -6.12 -5.41
N ASP A 163 13.41 -5.83 -5.06
CA ASP A 163 14.59 -6.42 -5.66
C ASP A 163 14.70 -7.87 -5.19
N MET A 164 14.12 -8.77 -5.97
CA MET A 164 14.00 -10.19 -5.66
C MET A 164 15.24 -10.98 -6.08
N ASP A 165 15.92 -10.51 -7.12
CA ASP A 165 17.14 -11.14 -7.64
C ASP A 165 18.43 -10.53 -7.07
N ALA A 166 18.31 -9.53 -6.20
CA ALA A 166 19.42 -8.81 -5.56
C ALA A 166 20.39 -8.21 -6.59
N SER A 167 19.88 -7.84 -7.78
CA SER A 167 20.70 -7.32 -8.88
C SER A 167 21.13 -5.86 -8.68
N GLY A 168 20.53 -5.15 -7.71
CA GLY A 168 20.75 -3.71 -7.55
C GLY A 168 19.94 -2.87 -8.56
N SER A 169 19.09 -3.50 -9.37
CA SER A 169 18.21 -2.84 -10.34
C SER A 169 16.82 -3.47 -10.35
N ILE A 170 15.77 -2.67 -10.58
CA ILE A 170 14.41 -3.22 -10.63
C ILE A 170 14.05 -3.59 -12.07
N SER A 171 13.92 -4.89 -12.32
CA SER A 171 13.46 -5.46 -13.59
C SER A 171 11.99 -5.13 -13.88
N SER A 172 11.55 -5.28 -15.13
CA SER A 172 10.17 -5.03 -15.54
C SER A 172 9.14 -5.88 -14.77
N THR A 173 9.49 -7.13 -14.43
CA THR A 173 8.63 -8.04 -13.67
C THR A 173 8.53 -7.64 -12.20
N GLU A 174 9.65 -7.28 -11.57
CA GLU A 174 9.66 -6.76 -10.19
C GLU A 174 8.91 -5.43 -10.09
N ALA A 175 9.06 -4.59 -11.11
CA ALA A 175 8.32 -3.34 -11.25
C ALA A 175 6.81 -3.58 -11.33
N MET A 176 6.38 -4.61 -12.06
CA MET A 176 4.96 -4.97 -12.12
C MET A 176 4.43 -5.41 -10.76
N VAL A 177 5.17 -6.27 -10.03
CA VAL A 177 4.73 -6.71 -8.70
C VAL A 177 4.72 -5.56 -7.69
N LEU A 178 5.76 -4.71 -7.71
CA LEU A 178 5.83 -3.50 -6.89
C LEU A 178 4.67 -2.55 -7.19
N GLY A 179 4.34 -2.35 -8.47
CA GLY A 179 3.20 -1.54 -8.90
C GLY A 179 1.86 -2.08 -8.40
N ILE A 180 1.66 -3.40 -8.45
CA ILE A 180 0.45 -4.03 -7.91
C ILE A 180 0.39 -3.85 -6.38
N ALA A 181 1.47 -4.11 -5.67
CA ALA A 181 1.51 -3.98 -4.21
C ALA A 181 1.19 -2.54 -3.75
N LEU A 182 1.81 -1.54 -4.40
CA LEU A 182 1.59 -0.13 -4.09
C LEU A 182 0.17 0.32 -4.43
N SER A 183 -0.37 -0.13 -5.56
CA SER A 183 -1.70 0.30 -6.02
C SER A 183 -2.85 -0.36 -5.27
N LEU A 184 -2.63 -1.54 -4.68
CA LEU A 184 -3.59 -2.18 -3.79
C LEU A 184 -3.80 -1.39 -2.49
N ASP A 185 -2.77 -0.74 -1.96
CA ASP A 185 -2.89 0.15 -0.80
C ASP A 185 -3.82 1.36 -1.12
N ALA A 186 -3.65 1.94 -2.31
CA ALA A 186 -4.48 3.03 -2.79
C ALA A 186 -5.86 2.60 -3.32
N PHE A 187 -6.19 1.30 -3.34
CA PHE A 187 -7.43 0.79 -3.92
C PHE A 187 -8.67 1.37 -3.24
N GLY A 188 -8.73 1.32 -1.90
CA GLY A 188 -9.90 1.83 -1.16
C GLY A 188 -10.06 3.34 -1.29
N ALA A 189 -8.96 4.09 -1.47
CA ALA A 189 -9.04 5.51 -1.73
C ALA A 189 -9.54 5.82 -3.15
N GLY A 190 -9.22 4.98 -4.14
CA GLY A 190 -9.85 4.99 -5.47
C GLY A 190 -11.36 4.77 -5.40
N LEU A 191 -11.80 3.80 -4.59
CA LEU A 191 -13.23 3.54 -4.36
C LEU A 191 -13.93 4.75 -3.72
N GLY A 192 -13.32 5.31 -2.67
CA GLY A 192 -13.81 6.51 -1.99
C GLY A 192 -13.90 7.71 -2.93
N ALA A 193 -12.89 7.92 -3.78
CA ALA A 193 -12.88 8.99 -4.77
C ALA A 193 -14.02 8.84 -5.81
N ALA A 194 -14.28 7.63 -6.30
CA ALA A 194 -15.42 7.40 -7.21
C ALA A 194 -16.76 7.73 -6.55
N LEU A 195 -16.93 7.36 -5.28
CA LEU A 195 -18.14 7.68 -4.49
C LEU A 195 -18.30 9.19 -4.22
N LEU A 196 -17.19 9.93 -4.14
CA LEU A 196 -17.19 11.40 -4.04
C LEU A 196 -17.53 12.12 -5.37
N GLY A 197 -17.72 11.36 -6.44
CA GLY A 197 -18.10 11.87 -7.77
C GLY A 197 -16.92 12.25 -8.67
N PHE A 198 -15.70 11.79 -8.36
CA PHE A 198 -14.56 12.00 -9.26
C PHE A 198 -14.67 11.11 -10.51
N GLY A 199 -14.30 11.68 -11.66
CA GLY A 199 -14.31 10.96 -12.95
C GLY A 199 -13.22 9.89 -13.01
N PRO A 200 -13.54 8.62 -13.34
CA PRO A 200 -12.55 7.53 -13.35
C PRO A 200 -11.36 7.79 -14.27
N VAL A 201 -11.62 8.25 -15.50
CA VAL A 201 -10.59 8.43 -16.54
C VAL A 201 -9.62 9.57 -16.19
N SER A 202 -10.15 10.72 -15.75
CA SER A 202 -9.30 11.87 -15.42
C SER A 202 -8.47 11.61 -14.16
N THR A 203 -9.07 10.99 -13.15
CA THR A 203 -8.38 10.67 -11.89
C THR A 203 -7.32 9.60 -12.09
N SER A 204 -7.61 8.50 -12.80
CA SER A 204 -6.62 7.44 -13.04
C SER A 204 -5.43 7.91 -13.86
N LEU A 205 -5.67 8.74 -14.88
CA LEU A 205 -4.59 9.32 -15.69
C LEU A 205 -3.70 10.26 -14.85
N MET A 206 -4.32 11.11 -14.03
CA MET A 206 -3.55 12.03 -13.18
C MET A 206 -2.71 11.28 -12.13
N ILE A 207 -3.29 10.24 -11.50
CA ILE A 207 -2.57 9.41 -10.52
C ILE A 207 -1.46 8.61 -11.19
N ALA A 208 -1.67 8.08 -12.39
CA ALA A 208 -0.59 7.41 -13.13
C ALA A 208 0.58 8.37 -13.36
N LEU A 209 0.31 9.57 -13.88
CA LEU A 209 1.35 10.58 -14.11
C LEU A 209 2.06 11.01 -12.82
N PHE A 210 1.30 11.25 -11.75
CA PHE A 210 1.84 11.65 -10.45
C PHE A 210 2.66 10.52 -9.81
N SER A 211 2.17 9.28 -9.85
CA SER A 211 2.85 8.11 -9.27
C SER A 211 4.26 7.94 -9.83
N GLY A 212 4.43 7.96 -11.16
CA GLY A 212 5.75 7.86 -11.79
C GLY A 212 6.67 9.05 -11.43
N THR A 213 6.11 10.26 -11.41
CA THR A 213 6.86 11.47 -11.05
C THR A 213 7.29 11.45 -9.58
N PHE A 214 6.40 11.04 -8.68
CA PHE A 214 6.65 10.97 -7.24
C PHE A 214 7.63 9.87 -6.88
N LEU A 215 7.58 8.72 -7.57
CA LEU A 215 8.57 7.67 -7.40
C LEU A 215 9.97 8.18 -7.79
N LEU A 216 10.10 8.86 -8.93
CA LEU A 216 11.37 9.46 -9.38
C LEU A 216 11.89 10.53 -8.39
N LEU A 217 11.01 11.42 -7.96
CA LEU A 217 11.35 12.45 -6.97
C LEU A 217 11.75 11.82 -5.63
N GLY A 218 11.04 10.78 -5.21
CA GLY A 218 11.33 10.01 -4.01
C GLY A 218 12.73 9.40 -4.10
N MET A 219 13.06 8.72 -5.21
CA MET A 219 14.39 8.16 -5.43
C MET A 219 15.49 9.21 -5.39
N LYS A 220 15.30 10.33 -6.11
CA LYS A 220 16.28 11.43 -6.14
C LYS A 220 16.45 12.07 -4.77
N THR A 221 15.36 12.18 -4.01
CA THR A 221 15.37 12.72 -2.65
C THR A 221 16.04 11.74 -1.69
N GLY A 222 15.73 10.45 -1.77
CA GLY A 222 16.36 9.39 -0.96
C GLY A 222 17.87 9.28 -1.21
N LEU A 223 18.31 9.41 -2.46
CA LEU A 223 19.74 9.46 -2.82
C LEU A 223 20.45 10.68 -2.23
N LYS A 224 19.76 11.83 -2.14
CA LYS A 224 20.31 13.10 -1.62
C LYS A 224 20.23 13.24 -0.11
N LEU A 225 19.22 12.66 0.53
CA LEU A 225 18.90 12.83 1.96
C LEU A 225 19.34 11.64 2.81
N SER A 226 20.38 10.92 2.40
CA SER A 226 21.01 9.83 3.16
C SER A 226 21.58 10.35 4.50
N GLY A 227 20.71 10.62 5.49
CA GLY A 227 21.09 11.05 6.84
C GLY A 227 20.13 12.00 7.60
N SER A 228 18.96 12.42 7.09
CA SER A 228 18.12 13.41 7.79
C SER A 228 16.87 12.84 8.49
N TYR A 229 16.59 13.35 9.70
CA TYR A 229 15.42 13.08 10.55
C TYR A 229 14.05 13.43 9.90
N TRP A 230 14.07 14.15 8.77
CA TRP A 230 12.87 14.59 8.04
C TRP A 230 12.00 13.45 7.49
N MET A 231 12.57 12.24 7.33
CA MET A 231 11.83 11.09 6.80
C MET A 231 10.65 10.64 7.66
N LYS A 232 10.77 10.75 8.99
CA LYS A 232 9.71 10.30 9.91
C LYS A 232 8.44 11.16 9.80
N HIS A 233 8.60 12.45 9.49
CA HIS A 233 7.47 13.38 9.33
C HIS A 233 6.85 13.31 7.93
N ALA A 234 7.65 13.00 6.90
CA ALA A 234 7.17 12.89 5.53
C ALA A 234 6.17 11.74 5.32
N ALA A 235 6.27 10.67 6.11
CA ALA A 235 5.36 9.53 6.01
C ALA A 235 3.95 9.80 6.59
N ALA A 236 3.77 10.84 7.41
CA ALA A 236 2.44 11.22 7.92
C ALA A 236 1.63 12.12 6.96
N LEU A 237 2.28 12.68 5.93
CA LEU A 237 1.64 13.57 4.95
C LEU A 237 0.47 12.91 4.18
N PRO A 238 0.60 11.70 3.59
CA PRO A 238 -0.50 11.09 2.85
C PRO A 238 -1.74 10.90 3.73
N ALA A 239 -1.56 10.38 4.95
CA ALA A 239 -2.64 10.16 5.91
C ALA A 239 -3.38 11.46 6.26
N LEU A 240 -2.65 12.53 6.55
CA LEU A 240 -3.24 13.83 6.88
C LEU A 240 -4.00 14.44 5.70
N LEU A 241 -3.49 14.28 4.47
CA LEU A 241 -4.17 14.78 3.28
C LEU A 241 -5.46 14.01 2.97
N LEU A 242 -5.50 12.70 3.17
CA LEU A 242 -6.71 11.90 3.00
C LEU A 242 -7.80 12.28 4.02
N ILE A 243 -7.41 12.47 5.29
CA ILE A 243 -8.32 12.94 6.34
C ILE A 243 -8.86 14.33 5.98
N ALA A 244 -7.98 15.26 5.62
CA ALA A 244 -8.36 16.63 5.24
C ALA A 244 -9.32 16.62 4.04
N MET A 245 -9.06 15.80 3.03
CA MET A 245 -9.93 15.66 1.86
C MET A 245 -11.31 15.11 2.23
N GLY A 246 -11.37 14.07 3.05
CA GLY A 246 -12.64 13.49 3.51
C GLY A 246 -13.48 14.50 4.31
N ILE A 247 -12.86 15.22 5.24
CA ILE A 247 -13.53 16.27 6.02
C ILE A 247 -14.02 17.41 5.13
N MET A 248 -13.19 17.89 4.19
CA MET A 248 -13.56 18.96 3.25
C MET A 248 -14.76 18.59 2.36
N LYS A 249 -15.03 17.30 2.16
CA LYS A 249 -16.18 16.82 1.39
C LYS A 249 -17.43 16.56 2.22
N LEU A 250 -17.31 16.49 3.54
CA LEU A 250 -18.42 16.37 4.48
C LEU A 250 -18.97 17.73 4.92
N LEU A 251 -18.13 18.76 4.92
CA LEU A 251 -18.51 20.17 5.15
C LEU A 251 -19.10 20.81 3.88
#